data_AF-A0A7W4UNU8-F1
#
_entry.id   AF-A0A7W4UNU8-F1
#
_cell.length_a   1.000
_cell.length_b   1.000
_cell.length_c   1.000
_cell.angle_alpha   90.00
_cell.angle_beta   90.00
_cell.angle_gamma   90.00
#
_symmetry.space_group_name_H-M   'P 1'
#
loop_
_entity.id
_entity.type
_entity.pdbx_description
1 polymer ?
#
loop_
_entity_poly.entity_id
_entity_poly.type
_entity_poly.pdbx_seq_one_letter_code
_entity_poly.pdbx_strand_id
1 'polypeptide(L)'
;MSTVIVTTQAELDAALAASGWSEVRIRAEKRLRLVVGPTGDHDVILEGGTVQRVLQGGTVQEVWQGGTVQRVWQGGTVQRVWQGGTVQRVLQGGTVQEVWQGGTVQRVWQGGTVQRVWQGGTVQRVLQGGTVQEVLQGGTVQEVWQGGTVQEVLQGGTVQRVLQGGTVQRVWQGGTVQEVLQGGTVQEVLQGGTVQEVWQGGTVQEVLQGGTVQDLRGASIVLRAESGATIAKAGPWATIYVYGADVTVDGGRIIDLSGVNEEDAETWCEFQGVTVEDGHALLYKAVNDDLKSERLFAYPVGETVICLDWTDDNECGGGLHVSPTPGTAHSYFERATRFLEVKVPLAELRPILGRVPKAKFRTGVVLREVTRDGGEVKA
;
A
#
# COMPACT_ATOMS: atom_id res chain seq x y z
N MET A 1 -2.67 25.77 -38.35
CA MET A 1 -3.39 24.55 -37.93
C MET A 1 -4.68 24.48 -38.71
N SER A 2 -4.97 23.34 -39.28
CA SER A 2 -6.23 23.08 -39.97
C SER A 2 -7.18 22.40 -38.98
N THR A 3 -8.39 22.94 -38.86
CA THR A 3 -9.41 22.48 -37.90
C THR A 3 -10.69 22.09 -38.64
N VAL A 4 -11.28 20.96 -38.26
CA VAL A 4 -12.61 20.54 -38.72
C VAL A 4 -13.55 20.36 -37.53
N ILE A 5 -14.80 20.78 -37.69
CA ILE A 5 -15.86 20.54 -36.71
C ILE A 5 -16.64 19.32 -37.17
N VAL A 6 -16.80 18.33 -36.28
CA VAL A 6 -17.54 17.11 -36.55
C VAL A 6 -18.77 17.01 -35.65
N THR A 7 -19.87 16.60 -36.26
CA THR A 7 -21.20 16.48 -35.66
C THR A 7 -21.83 15.10 -35.87
N THR A 8 -21.17 14.23 -36.62
CA THR A 8 -21.56 12.83 -36.83
C THR A 8 -20.36 11.90 -36.70
N GLN A 9 -20.60 10.59 -36.53
CA GLN A 9 -19.52 9.60 -36.52
C GLN A 9 -18.80 9.53 -37.87
N ALA A 10 -19.55 9.63 -38.98
CA ALA A 10 -18.95 9.58 -40.32
C ALA A 10 -18.01 10.77 -40.58
N GLU A 11 -18.36 11.96 -40.08
CA GLU A 11 -17.48 13.13 -40.15
C GLU A 11 -16.22 12.96 -39.30
N LEU A 12 -16.35 12.38 -38.09
CA LEU A 12 -15.20 12.06 -37.24
C LEU A 12 -14.26 11.06 -37.92
N ASP A 13 -14.80 9.96 -38.44
CA ASP A 13 -14.01 8.91 -39.10
C ASP A 13 -13.31 9.46 -40.35
N ALA A 14 -14.01 10.27 -41.15
CA ALA A 14 -13.43 10.90 -42.33
C ALA A 14 -12.33 11.92 -41.98
N ALA A 15 -12.52 12.69 -40.90
CA ALA A 15 -11.52 13.64 -40.43
C ALA A 15 -10.25 12.95 -39.95
N LEU A 16 -10.37 11.86 -39.18
CA LEU A 16 -9.25 11.10 -38.64
C LEU A 16 -8.50 10.26 -39.69
N ALA A 17 -9.14 9.96 -40.83
CA ALA A 17 -8.48 9.30 -41.95
C ALA A 17 -7.73 10.26 -42.88
N ALA A 18 -8.01 11.57 -42.79
CA ALA A 18 -7.46 12.58 -43.68
C ALA A 18 -6.21 13.23 -43.06
N SER A 19 -5.09 13.22 -43.81
CA SER A 19 -3.83 13.88 -43.40
C SER A 19 -3.88 15.42 -43.41
N GLY A 20 -5.02 16.00 -43.79
CA GLY A 20 -5.19 17.44 -43.96
C GLY A 20 -5.57 18.20 -42.70
N TRP A 21 -5.91 17.53 -41.59
CA TRP A 21 -6.40 18.15 -40.35
C TRP A 21 -5.44 17.90 -39.19
N SER A 22 -4.98 18.95 -38.52
CA SER A 22 -4.22 18.78 -37.27
C SER A 22 -5.15 18.66 -36.05
N GLU A 23 -6.34 19.27 -36.11
CA GLU A 23 -7.27 19.34 -35.00
C GLU A 23 -8.70 18.95 -35.43
N VAL A 24 -9.35 18.11 -34.64
CA VAL A 24 -10.73 17.66 -34.84
C VAL A 24 -11.57 18.07 -33.65
N ARG A 25 -12.47 19.04 -33.84
CA ARG A 25 -13.37 19.53 -32.79
C ARG A 25 -14.70 18.82 -32.84
N ILE A 26 -15.09 18.23 -31.73
CA ILE A 26 -16.43 17.70 -31.52
C ILE A 26 -17.25 18.77 -30.81
N ARG A 27 -18.22 19.35 -31.52
CA ARG A 27 -19.23 20.28 -30.97
C ARG A 27 -20.60 19.72 -31.32
N ALA A 28 -21.33 19.25 -30.32
CA ALA A 28 -22.62 18.62 -30.57
C ALA A 28 -23.64 18.91 -29.47
N GLU A 29 -24.93 18.88 -29.84
CA GLU A 29 -26.02 18.86 -28.87
C GLU A 29 -25.98 17.56 -28.04
N LYS A 30 -26.60 17.58 -26.85
CA LYS A 30 -26.53 16.55 -25.77
C LYS A 30 -26.82 15.08 -26.18
N ARG A 31 -27.15 14.79 -27.44
CA ARG A 31 -27.55 13.45 -27.92
C ARG A 31 -26.59 12.79 -28.92
N LEU A 32 -25.54 13.49 -29.41
CA LEU A 32 -24.57 12.85 -30.28
C LEU A 32 -23.75 11.81 -29.50
N ARG A 33 -23.48 10.68 -30.15
CA ARG A 33 -22.82 9.52 -29.54
C ARG A 33 -21.67 9.09 -30.44
N LEU A 34 -20.46 9.57 -30.11
CA LEU A 34 -19.25 9.25 -30.87
C LEU A 34 -18.40 8.18 -30.19
N VAL A 35 -17.68 7.41 -30.99
CA VAL A 35 -16.62 6.52 -30.57
C VAL A 35 -15.30 7.04 -31.15
N VAL A 36 -14.34 7.32 -30.28
CA VAL A 36 -12.99 7.74 -30.66
C VAL A 36 -12.10 6.49 -30.65
N GLY A 37 -11.75 6.02 -31.84
CA GLY A 37 -10.72 5.01 -32.08
C GLY A 37 -9.35 5.66 -32.31
N PRO A 38 -8.39 4.97 -32.94
CA PRO A 38 -7.05 5.49 -33.21
C PRO A 38 -7.06 6.92 -33.79
N THR A 39 -6.41 7.85 -33.08
CA THR A 39 -6.36 9.26 -33.51
C THR A 39 -5.09 9.64 -34.25
N GLY A 40 -4.07 8.77 -34.29
CA GLY A 40 -2.77 9.13 -34.86
C GLY A 40 -2.23 10.41 -34.21
N ASP A 41 -1.81 11.37 -35.04
CA ASP A 41 -1.28 12.66 -34.62
C ASP A 41 -2.37 13.76 -34.49
N HIS A 42 -3.66 13.40 -34.61
CA HIS A 42 -4.76 14.36 -34.54
C HIS A 42 -5.08 14.77 -33.10
N ASP A 43 -5.27 16.08 -32.90
CA ASP A 43 -5.77 16.63 -31.64
C ASP A 43 -7.31 16.63 -31.62
N VAL A 44 -7.90 15.67 -30.91
CA VAL A 44 -9.37 15.61 -30.72
C VAL A 44 -9.77 16.44 -29.50
N ILE A 45 -10.57 17.50 -29.74
CA ILE A 45 -11.05 18.42 -28.70
C ILE A 45 -12.56 18.29 -28.56
N LEU A 46 -13.04 18.09 -27.32
CA LEU A 46 -14.45 17.99 -26.99
C LEU A 46 -14.92 19.25 -26.24
N GLU A 47 -15.75 20.04 -26.92
CA GLU A 47 -16.38 21.26 -26.40
C GLU A 47 -17.91 21.09 -26.48
N GLY A 48 -18.53 20.73 -25.36
CA GLY A 48 -19.92 20.26 -25.33
C GLY A 48 -20.09 18.83 -25.91
N GLY A 49 -21.34 18.41 -26.12
CA GLY A 49 -21.63 17.08 -26.68
C GLY A 49 -21.25 15.88 -25.81
N THR A 50 -21.32 14.68 -26.37
CA THR A 50 -20.98 13.44 -25.67
C THR A 50 -20.20 12.45 -26.53
N VAL A 51 -19.00 12.10 -26.08
CA VAL A 51 -18.27 10.94 -26.59
C VAL A 51 -18.69 9.74 -25.76
N GLN A 52 -19.20 8.69 -26.41
CA GLN A 52 -19.60 7.48 -25.70
C GLN A 52 -18.41 6.68 -25.18
N ARG A 53 -17.37 6.55 -26.01
CA ARG A 53 -16.24 5.67 -25.76
C ARG A 53 -14.99 6.25 -26.38
N VAL A 54 -13.91 6.23 -25.61
CA VAL A 54 -12.53 6.35 -26.10
C VAL A 54 -11.89 4.98 -25.92
N LEU A 55 -11.43 4.38 -27.02
CA LEU A 55 -10.94 3.00 -27.09
C LEU A 55 -9.45 2.98 -27.48
N GLN A 56 -8.89 1.78 -27.68
CA GLN A 56 -7.48 1.57 -28.01
C GLN A 56 -6.98 2.50 -29.13
N GLY A 57 -5.87 3.19 -28.85
CA GLY A 57 -5.25 4.15 -29.76
C GLY A 57 -5.96 5.50 -29.85
N GLY A 58 -7.15 5.62 -29.27
CA GLY A 58 -7.91 6.87 -29.25
C GLY A 58 -7.46 7.80 -28.14
N THR A 59 -7.19 9.05 -28.51
CA THR A 59 -6.83 10.10 -27.56
C THR A 59 -7.76 11.30 -27.73
N VAL A 60 -8.47 11.66 -26.66
CA VAL A 60 -9.13 12.97 -26.56
C VAL A 60 -8.18 13.91 -25.83
N GLN A 61 -7.70 14.94 -26.53
CA GLN A 61 -6.76 15.89 -25.97
C GLN A 61 -7.39 16.72 -24.86
N GLU A 62 -8.61 17.19 -25.09
CA GLU A 62 -9.29 18.10 -24.16
C GLU A 62 -10.77 17.81 -24.05
N VAL A 63 -11.30 17.84 -22.83
CA VAL A 63 -12.73 17.79 -22.50
C VAL A 63 -13.06 19.01 -21.65
N TRP A 64 -13.87 19.93 -22.18
CA TRP A 64 -14.17 21.20 -21.51
C TRP A 64 -15.55 21.76 -21.87
N GLN A 65 -16.02 22.78 -21.13
CA GLN A 65 -17.28 23.52 -21.34
C GLN A 65 -18.50 22.61 -21.57
N GLY A 66 -18.74 21.69 -20.63
CA GLY A 66 -19.87 20.76 -20.68
C GLY A 66 -19.66 19.54 -21.61
N GLY A 67 -18.47 19.39 -22.20
CA GLY A 67 -18.07 18.16 -22.88
C GLY A 67 -18.09 16.97 -21.94
N THR A 68 -18.66 15.85 -22.40
CA THR A 68 -18.75 14.62 -21.61
C THR A 68 -18.18 13.41 -22.35
N VAL A 69 -17.23 12.71 -21.73
CA VAL A 69 -16.82 11.37 -22.15
C VAL A 69 -17.49 10.34 -21.24
N GLN A 70 -18.28 9.42 -21.79
CA GLN A 70 -19.00 8.43 -20.99
C GLN A 70 -18.09 7.30 -20.50
N ARG A 71 -17.15 6.84 -21.32
CA ARG A 71 -16.21 5.77 -20.98
C ARG A 71 -14.85 5.97 -21.64
N VAL A 72 -13.79 5.77 -20.87
CA VAL A 72 -12.42 5.60 -21.34
C VAL A 72 -12.01 4.18 -21.00
N TRP A 73 -11.63 3.37 -21.99
CA TRP A 73 -11.46 1.92 -21.81
C TRP A 73 -10.46 1.33 -22.81
N GLN A 74 -9.83 0.19 -22.49
CA GLN A 74 -8.99 -0.62 -23.37
C GLN A 74 -7.89 0.18 -24.10
N GLY A 75 -7.08 0.95 -23.37
CA GLY A 75 -6.01 1.76 -23.94
C GLY A 75 -6.45 3.12 -24.50
N GLY A 76 -7.71 3.50 -24.35
CA GLY A 76 -8.17 4.85 -24.63
C GLY A 76 -7.62 5.86 -23.62
N THR A 77 -7.34 7.08 -24.09
CA THR A 77 -6.76 8.15 -23.25
C THR A 77 -7.56 9.44 -23.37
N VAL A 78 -7.75 10.12 -22.24
CA VAL A 78 -8.12 11.54 -22.21
C VAL A 78 -6.96 12.30 -21.59
N GLN A 79 -6.41 13.29 -22.28
CA GLN A 79 -5.27 14.03 -21.76
C GLN A 79 -5.74 15.02 -20.69
N ARG A 80 -6.68 15.91 -21.01
CA ARG A 80 -7.09 16.97 -20.07
C ARG A 80 -8.60 17.07 -19.90
N VAL A 81 -9.06 17.15 -18.65
CA VAL A 81 -10.47 17.38 -18.28
C VAL A 81 -10.54 18.64 -17.42
N TRP A 82 -11.23 19.67 -17.90
CA TRP A 82 -11.20 20.99 -17.26
C TRP A 82 -12.43 21.86 -17.53
N GLN A 83 -12.63 22.91 -16.73
CA GLN A 83 -13.68 23.94 -16.91
C GLN A 83 -15.06 23.35 -17.25
N GLY A 84 -15.59 22.49 -16.37
CA GLY A 84 -16.89 21.83 -16.53
C GLY A 84 -16.88 20.61 -17.46
N GLY A 85 -15.73 20.22 -18.01
CA GLY A 85 -15.56 18.95 -18.70
C GLY A 85 -15.74 17.76 -17.74
N THR A 86 -16.34 16.68 -18.24
CA THR A 86 -16.64 15.49 -17.43
C THR A 86 -16.23 14.20 -18.11
N VAL A 87 -15.57 13.30 -17.36
CA VAL A 87 -15.43 11.89 -17.71
C VAL A 87 -16.27 11.06 -16.74
N GLN A 88 -17.22 10.28 -17.24
CA GLN A 88 -18.12 9.52 -16.39
C GLN A 88 -17.48 8.25 -15.83
N ARG A 89 -16.67 7.55 -16.62
CA ARG A 89 -16.01 6.30 -16.19
C ARG A 89 -14.65 6.13 -16.87
N VAL A 90 -13.65 5.83 -16.07
CA VAL A 90 -12.35 5.33 -16.50
C VAL A 90 -12.27 3.86 -16.09
N LEU A 91 -12.12 2.98 -17.07
CA LEU A 91 -12.21 1.52 -16.93
C LEU A 91 -10.88 0.86 -17.35
N GLN A 92 -10.80 -0.47 -17.26
CA GLN A 92 -9.61 -1.29 -17.56
C GLN A 92 -8.71 -0.77 -18.70
N GLY A 93 -7.49 -0.32 -18.35
CA GLY A 93 -6.50 0.18 -19.30
C GLY A 93 -6.85 1.54 -19.92
N GLY A 94 -7.96 2.16 -19.52
CA GLY A 94 -8.29 3.54 -19.85
C GLY A 94 -7.57 4.51 -18.92
N THR A 95 -7.12 5.64 -19.47
CA THR A 95 -6.35 6.63 -18.69
C THR A 95 -6.92 8.03 -18.86
N VAL A 96 -7.02 8.78 -17.78
CA VAL A 96 -7.13 10.24 -17.80
C VAL A 96 -5.83 10.81 -17.26
N GLN A 97 -5.15 11.67 -18.01
CA GLN A 97 -3.85 12.20 -17.57
C GLN A 97 -4.06 13.30 -16.53
N GLU A 98 -4.91 14.29 -16.80
CA GLU A 98 -5.03 15.46 -15.93
C GLU A 98 -6.49 15.90 -15.75
N VAL A 99 -6.85 16.19 -14.50
CA VAL A 99 -8.16 16.74 -14.11
C VAL A 99 -7.92 18.01 -13.31
N TRP A 100 -8.40 19.16 -13.80
CA TRP A 100 -8.16 20.45 -13.16
C TRP A 100 -9.26 21.50 -13.39
N GLN A 101 -9.20 22.62 -12.65
CA GLN A 101 -10.05 23.81 -12.80
C GLN A 101 -11.52 23.48 -13.08
N GLY A 102 -12.16 22.72 -12.18
CA GLY A 102 -13.58 22.33 -12.32
C GLY A 102 -13.84 21.16 -13.27
N GLY A 103 -12.80 20.52 -13.81
CA GLY A 103 -12.90 19.23 -14.47
C GLY A 103 -13.28 18.12 -13.50
N THR A 104 -14.09 17.16 -13.95
CA THR A 104 -14.58 16.08 -13.09
C THR A 104 -14.42 14.70 -13.74
N VAL A 105 -13.92 13.74 -12.97
CA VAL A 105 -14.04 12.30 -13.26
C VAL A 105 -15.00 11.69 -12.24
N GLN A 106 -16.07 11.06 -12.71
CA GLN A 106 -17.10 10.52 -11.81
C GLN A 106 -16.68 9.17 -11.20
N ARG A 107 -16.08 8.27 -11.98
CA ARG A 107 -15.63 6.97 -11.48
C ARG A 107 -14.34 6.50 -12.14
N VAL A 108 -13.42 6.00 -11.32
CA VAL A 108 -12.23 5.27 -11.73
C VAL A 108 -12.38 3.85 -11.21
N TRP A 109 -12.39 2.86 -12.10
CA TRP A 109 -12.82 1.49 -11.74
C TRP A 109 -12.10 0.42 -12.58
N GLN A 110 -11.88 -0.77 -12.01
CA GLN A 110 -11.47 -2.00 -12.72
C GLN A 110 -10.19 -1.81 -13.54
N GLY A 111 -9.15 -1.22 -12.95
CA GLY A 111 -7.88 -0.97 -13.64
C GLY A 111 -7.89 0.25 -14.55
N GLY A 112 -8.84 1.17 -14.37
CA GLY A 112 -8.76 2.52 -14.91
C GLY A 112 -7.83 3.41 -14.08
N THR A 113 -7.19 4.39 -14.71
CA THR A 113 -6.21 5.26 -14.04
C THR A 113 -6.49 6.74 -14.30
N VAL A 114 -6.38 7.56 -13.26
CA VAL A 114 -6.21 9.02 -13.37
C VAL A 114 -4.80 9.37 -12.89
N GLN A 115 -4.02 10.11 -13.67
CA GLN A 115 -2.64 10.41 -13.27
C GLN A 115 -2.59 11.57 -12.29
N ARG A 116 -3.13 12.75 -12.63
CA ARG A 116 -3.07 13.94 -11.76
C ARG A 116 -4.43 14.62 -11.57
N VAL A 117 -4.73 14.98 -10.33
CA VAL A 117 -5.91 15.76 -9.93
C VAL A 117 -5.44 16.99 -9.16
N TRP A 118 -5.72 18.19 -9.66
CA TRP A 118 -5.14 19.43 -9.10
C TRP A 118 -5.97 20.68 -9.41
N GLN A 119 -5.73 21.79 -8.71
CA GLN A 119 -6.29 23.12 -8.97
C GLN A 119 -7.81 23.12 -9.19
N GLY A 120 -8.58 22.52 -8.29
CA GLY A 120 -10.05 22.41 -8.38
C GLY A 120 -10.56 21.26 -9.24
N GLY A 121 -9.68 20.38 -9.74
CA GLY A 121 -10.08 19.11 -10.35
C GLY A 121 -10.66 18.14 -9.32
N THR A 122 -11.64 17.33 -9.73
CA THR A 122 -12.30 16.38 -8.82
C THR A 122 -12.42 14.98 -9.42
N VAL A 123 -12.09 13.97 -8.62
CA VAL A 123 -12.49 12.59 -8.84
C VAL A 123 -13.52 12.21 -7.79
N GLN A 124 -14.71 11.78 -8.21
CA GLN A 124 -15.79 11.48 -7.26
C GLN A 124 -15.58 10.12 -6.58
N ARG A 125 -15.28 9.05 -7.33
CA ARG A 125 -15.04 7.73 -6.73
C ARG A 125 -13.89 6.96 -7.38
N VAL A 126 -13.08 6.33 -6.55
CA VAL A 126 -12.03 5.38 -6.94
C VAL A 126 -12.38 4.03 -6.35
N LEU A 127 -12.59 3.03 -7.21
CA LEU A 127 -13.25 1.77 -6.86
C LEU A 127 -12.52 0.55 -7.45
N GLN A 128 -12.49 -0.58 -6.74
CA GLN A 128 -12.16 -1.92 -7.24
C GLN A 128 -11.05 -1.95 -8.30
N GLY A 129 -9.81 -1.71 -7.87
CA GLY A 129 -8.63 -1.69 -8.73
C GLY A 129 -8.49 -0.43 -9.60
N GLY A 130 -9.37 0.55 -9.46
CA GLY A 130 -9.16 1.89 -10.00
C GLY A 130 -8.08 2.63 -9.22
N THR A 131 -7.29 3.46 -9.92
CA THR A 131 -6.16 4.17 -9.32
C THR A 131 -6.15 5.65 -9.66
N VAL A 132 -5.89 6.49 -8.67
CA VAL A 132 -5.43 7.87 -8.86
C VAL A 132 -3.96 7.92 -8.44
N GLN A 133 -3.06 8.40 -9.29
CA GLN A 133 -1.64 8.45 -8.95
C GLN A 133 -1.36 9.62 -7.99
N GLU A 134 -1.74 10.85 -8.36
CA GLU A 134 -1.43 12.02 -7.55
C GLU A 134 -2.66 12.93 -7.37
N VAL A 135 -2.88 13.34 -6.12
CA VAL A 135 -3.80 14.40 -5.73
C VAL A 135 -2.98 15.56 -5.16
N LEU A 136 -2.93 16.66 -5.91
CA LEU A 136 -2.08 17.82 -5.64
C LEU A 136 -2.94 19.02 -5.18
N GLN A 137 -2.29 20.17 -4.96
CA GLN A 137 -2.90 21.42 -4.49
C GLN A 137 -4.29 21.70 -5.07
N GLY A 138 -5.30 21.74 -4.20
CA GLY A 138 -6.69 22.04 -4.57
C GLY A 138 -7.39 20.96 -5.39
N GLY A 139 -6.72 19.84 -5.69
CA GLY A 139 -7.33 18.64 -6.24
C GLY A 139 -8.05 17.86 -5.16
N THR A 140 -9.14 17.18 -5.53
CA THR A 140 -9.94 16.40 -4.58
C THR A 140 -10.34 15.04 -5.11
N VAL A 141 -10.17 14.01 -4.28
CA VAL A 141 -10.84 12.72 -4.43
C VAL A 141 -11.90 12.60 -3.33
N GLN A 142 -13.16 12.37 -3.69
CA GLN A 142 -14.25 12.36 -2.71
C GLN A 142 -14.32 11.02 -1.95
N GLU A 143 -14.25 9.89 -2.66
CA GLU A 143 -14.32 8.56 -2.04
C GLU A 143 -13.31 7.58 -2.66
N VAL A 144 -12.58 6.86 -1.81
CA VAL A 144 -11.73 5.72 -2.15
C VAL A 144 -12.31 4.49 -1.47
N TRP A 145 -12.76 3.50 -2.25
CA TRP A 145 -13.62 2.44 -1.71
C TRP A 145 -13.40 1.09 -2.41
N GLN A 146 -13.59 -0.03 -1.70
CA GLN A 146 -13.56 -1.41 -2.22
C GLN A 146 -12.35 -1.71 -3.10
N GLY A 147 -11.13 -1.55 -2.60
CA GLY A 147 -9.91 -1.82 -3.36
C GLY A 147 -9.55 -0.75 -4.39
N GLY A 148 -10.20 0.42 -4.36
CA GLY A 148 -9.69 1.62 -5.02
C GLY A 148 -8.43 2.14 -4.32
N THR A 149 -7.50 2.73 -5.08
CA THR A 149 -6.23 3.23 -4.54
C THR A 149 -5.96 4.67 -4.97
N VAL A 150 -5.51 5.49 -4.02
CA VAL A 150 -4.79 6.73 -4.30
C VAL A 150 -3.34 6.52 -3.90
N GLN A 151 -2.39 6.77 -4.80
CA GLN A 151 -0.98 6.52 -4.53
C GLN A 151 -0.41 7.65 -3.66
N GLU A 152 -0.58 8.90 -4.08
CA GLU A 152 -0.07 10.05 -3.35
C GLU A 152 -1.09 11.17 -3.17
N VAL A 153 -1.11 11.73 -1.96
CA VAL A 153 -1.84 12.96 -1.60
C VAL A 153 -0.83 13.95 -1.05
N LEU A 154 -0.62 15.07 -1.73
CA LEU A 154 0.45 16.00 -1.40
C LEU A 154 0.14 17.46 -1.73
N GLN A 155 0.91 18.37 -1.13
CA GLN A 155 0.90 19.81 -1.44
C GLN A 155 -0.49 20.45 -1.39
N GLY A 156 -1.31 20.10 -0.39
CA GLY A 156 -2.68 20.60 -0.25
C GLY A 156 -3.72 19.88 -1.11
N GLY A 157 -3.38 18.71 -1.66
CA GLY A 157 -4.37 17.76 -2.19
C GLY A 157 -5.20 17.13 -1.07
N THR A 158 -6.43 16.76 -1.38
CA THR A 158 -7.37 16.21 -0.40
C THR A 158 -8.04 14.92 -0.87
N VAL A 159 -8.06 13.91 -0.01
CA VAL A 159 -9.00 12.79 -0.09
C VAL A 159 -10.02 12.94 1.02
N GLN A 160 -11.31 12.97 0.70
CA GLN A 160 -12.31 13.16 1.74
C GLN A 160 -12.55 11.87 2.53
N ARG A 161 -12.81 10.74 1.87
CA ARG A 161 -13.14 9.48 2.56
C ARG A 161 -12.41 8.28 2.00
N VAL A 162 -11.85 7.47 2.88
CA VAL A 162 -11.23 6.16 2.59
C VAL A 162 -12.01 5.08 3.34
N LEU A 163 -12.62 4.15 2.60
CA LEU A 163 -13.67 3.27 3.12
C LEU A 163 -13.45 1.82 2.67
N GLN A 164 -13.81 0.84 3.51
CA GLN A 164 -14.00 -0.59 3.15
C GLN A 164 -12.97 -1.13 2.14
N GLY A 165 -11.72 -1.27 2.57
CA GLY A 165 -10.62 -1.77 1.74
C GLY A 165 -10.13 -0.79 0.67
N GLY A 166 -10.59 0.46 0.68
CA GLY A 166 -9.93 1.56 -0.04
C GLY A 166 -8.60 1.91 0.62
N THR A 167 -7.63 2.33 -0.19
CA THR A 167 -6.26 2.60 0.29
C THR A 167 -5.76 3.93 -0.22
N VAL A 168 -5.13 4.71 0.67
CA VAL A 168 -4.22 5.78 0.30
C VAL A 168 -2.81 5.34 0.68
N GLN A 169 -1.86 5.34 -0.26
CA GLN A 169 -0.51 4.86 0.07
C GLN A 169 0.29 5.92 0.82
N ARG A 170 0.43 7.14 0.29
CA ARG A 170 1.20 8.19 0.95
C ARG A 170 0.42 9.50 1.09
N VAL A 171 0.46 10.08 2.29
CA VAL A 171 -0.06 11.41 2.60
C VAL A 171 1.09 12.26 3.13
N TRP A 172 1.51 13.28 2.38
CA TRP A 172 2.77 13.99 2.67
C TRP A 172 2.80 15.45 2.22
N GLN A 173 3.73 16.24 2.74
CA GLN A 173 3.95 17.65 2.35
C GLN A 173 2.64 18.48 2.33
N GLY A 174 1.85 18.40 3.41
CA GLY A 174 0.58 19.12 3.53
C GLY A 174 -0.61 18.49 2.77
N GLY A 175 -0.47 17.28 2.25
CA GLY A 175 -1.61 16.46 1.81
C GLY A 175 -2.53 16.09 2.97
N THR A 176 -3.82 15.95 2.70
CA THR A 176 -4.83 15.65 3.74
C THR A 176 -5.75 14.50 3.34
N VAL A 177 -5.98 13.58 4.28
CA VAL A 177 -7.13 12.67 4.26
C VAL A 177 -8.09 13.09 5.36
N GLN A 178 -9.35 13.33 5.04
CA GLN A 178 -10.30 13.81 6.06
C GLN A 178 -10.80 12.65 6.93
N GLU A 179 -11.24 11.54 6.33
CA GLU A 179 -11.79 10.40 7.08
C GLU A 179 -11.27 9.05 6.58
N VAL A 180 -10.90 8.18 7.51
CA VAL A 180 -10.49 6.78 7.25
C VAL A 180 -11.38 5.84 8.08
N LEU A 181 -12.28 5.12 7.41
CA LEU A 181 -13.40 4.42 8.06
C LEU A 181 -13.58 2.98 7.60
N GLN A 182 -14.19 2.15 8.46
CA GLN A 182 -14.78 0.86 8.07
C GLN A 182 -13.80 -0.04 7.29
N GLY A 183 -12.57 -0.19 7.79
CA GLY A 183 -11.52 -0.95 7.11
C GLY A 183 -10.84 -0.23 5.94
N GLY A 184 -11.02 1.09 5.80
CA GLY A 184 -10.16 1.94 4.99
C GLY A 184 -8.75 2.03 5.58
N THR A 185 -7.74 2.19 4.72
CA THR A 185 -6.34 2.22 5.14
C THR A 185 -5.61 3.42 4.57
N VAL A 186 -4.81 4.08 5.40
CA VAL A 186 -3.70 4.93 4.96
C VAL A 186 -2.40 4.21 5.30
N GLN A 187 -1.51 4.01 4.34
CA GLN A 187 -0.26 3.28 4.60
C GLN A 187 0.74 4.18 5.30
N GLU A 188 1.04 5.36 4.75
CA GLU A 188 2.05 6.26 5.33
C GLU A 188 1.52 7.69 5.43
N VAL A 189 1.75 8.31 6.60
CA VAL A 189 1.53 9.73 6.85
C VAL A 189 2.86 10.34 7.29
N LEU A 190 3.42 11.22 6.47
CA LEU A 190 4.77 11.76 6.69
C LEU A 190 4.88 13.26 6.40
N GLN A 191 5.89 13.92 6.96
CA GLN A 191 6.32 15.27 6.57
C GLN A 191 5.18 16.29 6.44
N GLY A 192 4.41 16.49 7.52
CA GLY A 192 3.28 17.42 7.54
C GLY A 192 2.03 16.93 6.81
N GLY A 193 2.02 15.68 6.32
CA GLY A 193 0.80 15.00 5.92
C GLY A 193 -0.14 14.83 7.12
N THR A 194 -1.45 14.91 6.87
CA THR A 194 -2.47 14.84 7.93
C THR A 194 -3.59 13.86 7.58
N VAL A 195 -3.97 13.04 8.55
CA VAL A 195 -5.25 12.31 8.56
C VAL A 195 -6.11 12.91 9.67
N GLN A 196 -7.30 13.43 9.35
CA GLN A 196 -8.09 14.21 10.31
C GLN A 196 -8.98 13.38 11.23
N GLU A 197 -9.56 12.29 10.73
CA GLU A 197 -10.36 11.38 11.53
C GLU A 197 -10.12 9.93 11.13
N VAL A 198 -9.99 9.05 12.12
CA VAL A 198 -9.87 7.61 11.91
C VAL A 198 -10.83 6.90 12.85
N TRP A 199 -11.86 6.23 12.32
CA TRP A 199 -12.87 5.56 13.14
C TRP A 199 -13.50 4.31 12.51
N GLN A 200 -14.29 3.58 13.32
CA GLN A 200 -14.96 2.33 12.91
C GLN A 200 -14.03 1.30 12.23
N GLY A 201 -12.83 1.08 12.78
CA GLY A 201 -11.88 0.11 12.20
C GLY A 201 -11.11 0.64 10.99
N GLY A 202 -11.04 1.97 10.81
CA GLY A 202 -10.02 2.57 9.97
C GLY A 202 -8.62 2.38 10.57
N THR A 203 -7.63 2.28 9.67
CA THR A 203 -6.23 1.99 10.01
C THR A 203 -5.29 3.00 9.38
N VAL A 204 -4.32 3.47 10.17
CA VAL A 204 -3.11 4.12 9.65
C VAL A 204 -1.94 3.19 9.94
N GLN A 205 -1.18 2.78 8.93
CA GLN A 205 -0.10 1.82 9.14
C GLN A 205 1.11 2.53 9.76
N GLU A 206 1.56 3.62 9.16
CA GLU A 206 2.77 4.33 9.58
C GLU A 206 2.52 5.83 9.68
N VAL A 207 2.97 6.42 10.79
CA VAL A 207 3.01 7.87 11.00
C VAL A 207 4.45 8.22 11.36
N LEU A 208 5.08 9.04 10.53
CA LEU A 208 6.54 9.25 10.55
C LEU A 208 6.86 10.73 10.33
N GLN A 209 8.04 11.19 10.77
CA GLN A 209 8.67 12.44 10.33
C GLN A 209 7.73 13.67 10.32
N GLY A 210 7.00 13.93 11.41
CA GLY A 210 6.07 15.07 11.47
C GLY A 210 4.70 14.81 10.83
N GLY A 211 4.39 13.57 10.46
CA GLY A 211 3.05 13.14 10.09
C GLY A 211 2.08 13.27 11.27
N THR A 212 0.83 13.60 10.97
CA THR A 212 -0.19 13.82 12.00
C THR A 212 -1.45 12.98 11.75
N VAL A 213 -1.94 12.32 12.79
CA VAL A 213 -3.29 11.76 12.84
C VAL A 213 -4.07 12.50 13.92
N GLN A 214 -5.24 13.00 13.56
CA GLN A 214 -6.16 13.67 14.47
C GLN A 214 -7.37 12.74 14.71
N ASP A 215 -7.99 12.86 15.89
CA ASP A 215 -9.26 12.21 16.24
C ASP A 215 -9.33 10.71 15.89
N LEU A 216 -8.50 9.92 16.58
CA LEU A 216 -8.45 8.46 16.45
C LEU A 216 -9.45 7.82 17.43
N ARG A 217 -10.54 7.19 16.96
CA ARG A 217 -11.62 6.72 17.85
C ARG A 217 -12.26 5.42 17.40
N GLY A 218 -13.01 4.77 18.31
CA GLY A 218 -13.54 3.43 18.06
C GLY A 218 -12.41 2.39 18.00
N ALA A 219 -12.69 1.21 17.44
CA ALA A 219 -11.71 0.13 17.28
C ALA A 219 -10.70 0.41 16.14
N SER A 220 -10.09 1.61 16.15
CA SER A 220 -9.12 2.07 15.15
C SER A 220 -7.69 1.94 15.65
N ILE A 221 -6.73 1.95 14.71
CA ILE A 221 -5.35 1.57 15.01
C ILE A 221 -4.35 2.43 14.23
N VAL A 222 -3.26 2.77 14.92
CA VAL A 222 -2.00 3.23 14.34
C VAL A 222 -0.96 2.13 14.59
N LEU A 223 -0.49 1.48 13.53
CA LEU A 223 0.38 0.29 13.65
C LEU A 223 1.83 0.63 13.97
N ARG A 224 2.29 1.84 13.62
CA ARG A 224 3.66 2.29 13.85
C ARG A 224 3.70 3.81 13.84
N ALA A 225 3.94 4.39 15.01
CA ALA A 225 4.30 5.80 15.14
C ALA A 225 5.81 5.90 15.43
N GLU A 226 6.56 6.60 14.58
CA GLU A 226 8.00 6.81 14.75
C GLU A 226 8.35 8.29 14.92
N SER A 227 9.64 8.63 14.82
CA SER A 227 10.16 9.94 15.16
C SER A 227 9.39 11.09 14.52
N GLY A 228 9.03 12.06 15.36
CA GLY A 228 8.23 13.24 15.02
C GLY A 228 6.73 12.98 14.78
N ALA A 229 6.23 11.76 14.89
CA ALA A 229 4.81 11.48 14.71
C ALA A 229 3.94 12.16 15.78
N THR A 230 2.77 12.66 15.36
CA THR A 230 1.78 13.23 16.27
C THR A 230 0.44 12.52 16.12
N ILE A 231 -0.05 11.90 17.19
CA ILE A 231 -1.40 11.36 17.29
C ILE A 231 -2.19 12.24 18.26
N ALA A 232 -2.92 13.20 17.70
CA ALA A 232 -3.73 14.13 18.45
C ALA A 232 -5.11 13.51 18.75
N LYS A 233 -5.41 13.34 20.04
CA LYS A 233 -6.71 12.89 20.56
C LYS A 233 -7.13 11.49 20.09
N ALA A 234 -6.69 10.51 20.85
CA ALA A 234 -7.06 9.12 20.71
C ALA A 234 -8.06 8.70 21.81
N GLY A 235 -9.18 8.11 21.39
CA GLY A 235 -10.18 7.54 22.29
C GLY A 235 -9.67 6.26 23.00
N PRO A 236 -10.28 5.84 24.12
CA PRO A 236 -9.76 4.77 24.99
C PRO A 236 -9.73 3.36 24.38
N TRP A 237 -10.27 3.19 23.17
CA TRP A 237 -10.29 1.94 22.41
C TRP A 237 -9.43 1.97 21.16
N ALA A 238 -8.81 3.11 20.87
CA ALA A 238 -7.80 3.20 19.84
C ALA A 238 -6.48 2.61 20.35
N THR A 239 -5.81 1.81 19.52
CA THR A 239 -4.49 1.26 19.83
C THR A 239 -3.41 1.95 19.01
N ILE A 240 -2.30 2.30 19.66
CA ILE A 240 -1.15 2.96 19.04
C ILE A 240 0.11 2.21 19.45
N TYR A 241 0.88 1.75 18.46
CA TYR A 241 2.20 1.19 18.68
C TYR A 241 3.25 2.29 18.45
N VAL A 242 4.01 2.61 19.49
CA VAL A 242 4.98 3.70 19.48
C VAL A 242 6.38 3.12 19.38
N TYR A 243 7.11 3.46 18.32
CA TYR A 243 8.49 3.03 18.07
C TYR A 243 9.52 4.16 18.22
N GLY A 244 9.08 5.42 18.17
CA GLY A 244 9.95 6.59 18.38
C GLY A 244 9.80 7.20 19.77
N ALA A 245 10.92 7.57 20.40
CA ALA A 245 10.92 8.19 21.74
C ALA A 245 10.33 9.62 21.76
N ASP A 246 10.26 10.27 20.60
CA ASP A 246 9.75 11.63 20.37
C ASP A 246 8.35 11.65 19.74
N VAL A 247 7.64 10.52 19.76
CA VAL A 247 6.24 10.46 19.34
C VAL A 247 5.36 11.18 20.36
N THR A 248 4.49 12.06 19.88
CA THR A 248 3.48 12.71 20.72
C THR A 248 2.14 12.00 20.58
N VAL A 249 1.59 11.47 21.67
CA VAL A 249 0.26 10.84 21.71
C VAL A 249 -0.58 11.47 22.82
N ASP A 250 -1.80 11.90 22.48
CA ASP A 250 -2.81 12.33 23.45
C ASP A 250 -3.93 11.28 23.53
N GLY A 251 -3.93 10.47 24.60
CA GLY A 251 -4.95 9.44 24.84
C GLY A 251 -4.64 8.07 24.20
N GLY A 252 -5.67 7.26 24.02
CA GLY A 252 -5.55 5.91 23.44
C GLY A 252 -4.97 4.86 24.38
N ARG A 253 -4.80 3.65 23.83
CA ARG A 253 -4.03 2.56 24.43
C ARG A 253 -2.69 2.47 23.73
N ILE A 254 -1.63 2.80 24.46
CA ILE A 254 -0.28 2.87 23.94
C ILE A 254 0.42 1.54 24.23
N ILE A 255 1.00 0.94 23.20
CA ILE A 255 2.00 -0.12 23.31
C ILE A 255 3.32 0.55 22.96
N ASP A 256 4.08 0.87 24.00
CA ASP A 256 5.36 1.55 23.85
C ASP A 256 6.47 0.54 23.54
N LEU A 257 7.02 0.65 22.35
CA LEU A 257 8.12 -0.14 21.81
C LEU A 257 9.37 0.73 21.58
N SER A 258 9.36 2.00 21.98
CA SER A 258 10.45 2.95 21.69
C SER A 258 11.77 2.60 22.36
N GLY A 259 11.73 1.83 23.45
CA GLY A 259 12.91 1.31 24.15
C GLY A 259 13.25 -0.15 23.82
N VAL A 260 12.50 -0.81 22.93
CA VAL A 260 12.72 -2.23 22.63
C VAL A 260 13.95 -2.38 21.73
N ASN A 261 15.01 -2.96 22.29
CA ASN A 261 16.21 -3.32 21.53
C ASN A 261 16.13 -4.78 21.07
N GLU A 262 15.67 -5.02 19.84
CA GLU A 262 15.58 -6.37 19.27
C GLU A 262 16.96 -7.01 18.95
N GLU A 263 18.07 -6.31 19.12
CA GLU A 263 19.42 -6.90 19.03
C GLU A 263 19.83 -7.61 20.33
N ASP A 264 19.23 -7.23 21.46
CA ASP A 264 19.40 -7.89 22.75
C ASP A 264 18.61 -9.20 22.80
N ALA A 265 19.26 -10.29 23.19
CA ALA A 265 18.69 -11.63 23.11
C ALA A 265 17.49 -11.84 24.04
N GLU A 266 17.53 -11.29 25.25
CA GLU A 266 16.45 -11.41 26.23
C GLU A 266 15.22 -10.61 25.75
N THR A 267 15.45 -9.36 25.36
CA THR A 267 14.41 -8.48 24.82
C THR A 267 13.78 -9.05 23.55
N TRP A 268 14.61 -9.58 22.64
CA TRP A 268 14.11 -10.24 21.43
C TRP A 268 13.30 -11.49 21.75
N CYS A 269 13.74 -12.32 22.70
CA CYS A 269 12.98 -13.49 23.13
C CYS A 269 11.61 -13.09 23.70
N GLU A 270 11.54 -12.08 24.56
CA GLU A 270 10.28 -11.54 25.09
C GLU A 270 9.39 -11.03 23.96
N PHE A 271 9.93 -10.20 23.07
CA PHE A 271 9.20 -9.60 21.96
C PHE A 271 8.63 -10.65 20.97
N GLN A 272 9.36 -11.74 20.75
CA GLN A 272 8.95 -12.85 19.87
C GLN A 272 8.10 -13.92 20.59
N GLY A 273 7.89 -13.79 21.92
CA GLY A 273 7.17 -14.78 22.72
C GLY A 273 7.91 -16.10 22.90
N VAL A 274 9.23 -16.08 22.88
CA VAL A 274 10.10 -17.24 23.11
C VAL A 274 10.20 -17.54 24.60
N THR A 275 9.96 -18.80 24.99
CA THR A 275 10.14 -19.25 26.36
C THR A 275 11.62 -19.22 26.75
N VAL A 276 11.93 -18.49 27.83
CA VAL A 276 13.25 -18.45 28.46
C VAL A 276 13.17 -19.07 29.85
N GLU A 277 13.95 -20.11 30.09
CA GLU A 277 14.03 -20.81 31.39
C GLU A 277 15.50 -21.01 31.77
N ASP A 278 15.86 -20.64 33.00
CA ASP A 278 17.22 -20.79 33.55
C ASP A 278 18.31 -20.23 32.62
N GLY A 279 18.08 -19.07 32.00
CA GLY A 279 19.02 -18.42 31.08
C GLY A 279 19.14 -19.08 29.70
N HIS A 280 18.19 -19.93 29.30
CA HIS A 280 18.17 -20.59 28.01
C HIS A 280 16.84 -20.35 27.28
N ALA A 281 16.93 -20.03 25.99
CA ALA A 281 15.80 -19.91 25.09
C ALA A 281 15.43 -21.27 24.47
N LEU A 282 14.13 -21.55 24.35
CA LEU A 282 13.60 -22.69 23.60
C LEU A 282 13.22 -22.24 22.19
N LEU A 283 13.99 -22.68 21.20
CA LEU A 283 13.87 -22.24 19.81
C LEU A 283 13.79 -23.44 18.87
N TYR A 284 13.50 -23.19 17.59
CA TYR A 284 13.17 -24.27 16.66
C TYR A 284 14.08 -24.31 15.43
N LYS A 285 14.35 -25.52 14.96
CA LYS A 285 15.09 -25.79 13.73
C LYS A 285 14.32 -26.71 12.79
N ALA A 286 14.15 -26.26 11.55
CA ALA A 286 13.65 -27.08 10.45
C ALA A 286 14.80 -27.91 9.84
N VAL A 287 14.56 -29.20 9.64
CA VAL A 287 15.53 -30.17 9.11
C VAL A 287 14.85 -31.17 8.15
N ASN A 288 15.66 -31.88 7.36
CA ASN A 288 15.20 -32.98 6.52
C ASN A 288 15.10 -34.30 7.31
N ASP A 289 14.77 -35.39 6.62
CA ASP A 289 14.59 -36.72 7.24
C ASP A 289 15.84 -37.21 7.98
N ASP A 290 17.04 -36.83 7.49
CA ASP A 290 18.33 -37.15 8.07
C ASP A 290 18.75 -36.22 9.22
N LEU A 291 17.83 -35.40 9.75
CA LEU A 291 18.09 -34.39 10.77
C LEU A 291 19.13 -33.34 10.36
N LYS A 292 19.23 -33.03 9.07
CA LYS A 292 20.13 -32.00 8.55
C LYS A 292 19.39 -30.75 8.15
N SER A 293 19.98 -29.60 8.46
CA SER A 293 19.54 -28.31 7.93
C SER A 293 19.74 -28.22 6.41
N GLU A 294 19.20 -27.18 5.77
CA GLU A 294 19.41 -26.91 4.34
C GLU A 294 20.91 -26.87 3.95
N ARG A 295 21.76 -26.39 4.86
CA ARG A 295 23.23 -26.34 4.68
C ARG A 295 23.94 -27.64 5.11
N LEU A 296 23.19 -28.72 5.24
CA LEU A 296 23.65 -30.08 5.57
C LEU A 296 24.31 -30.27 6.94
N PHE A 297 24.27 -29.25 7.82
CA PHE A 297 24.67 -29.41 9.22
C PHE A 297 23.65 -30.29 9.97
N ALA A 298 24.14 -31.29 10.70
CA ALA A 298 23.31 -32.26 11.43
C ALA A 298 22.90 -31.76 12.82
N TYR A 299 21.64 -32.01 13.20
CA TYR A 299 21.05 -31.70 14.50
C TYR A 299 20.53 -32.99 15.16
N PRO A 300 21.43 -33.87 15.64
CA PRO A 300 21.03 -35.11 16.29
C PRO A 300 20.26 -34.83 17.59
N VAL A 301 19.11 -35.50 17.76
CA VAL A 301 18.26 -35.36 18.95
C VAL A 301 18.97 -35.92 20.19
N GLY A 302 18.94 -35.17 21.28
CA GLY A 302 19.59 -35.50 22.55
C GLY A 302 21.04 -35.03 22.67
N GLU A 303 21.61 -34.43 21.62
CA GLU A 303 23.01 -34.03 21.57
C GLU A 303 23.20 -32.50 21.60
N THR A 304 24.43 -32.09 21.95
CA THR A 304 24.87 -30.70 21.85
C THR A 304 25.44 -30.44 20.47
N VAL A 305 24.92 -29.43 19.78
CA VAL A 305 25.47 -28.92 18.53
C VAL A 305 26.35 -27.70 18.80
N ILE A 306 27.47 -27.58 18.08
CA ILE A 306 28.46 -26.53 18.26
C ILE A 306 28.87 -25.95 16.90
N CYS A 307 28.80 -24.62 16.76
CA CYS A 307 29.40 -23.86 15.67
C CYS A 307 30.89 -23.60 15.97
N LEU A 308 31.77 -24.09 15.11
CA LEU A 308 33.22 -23.90 15.27
C LEU A 308 33.71 -22.58 14.65
N ASP A 309 32.98 -22.04 13.67
CA ASP A 309 33.23 -20.79 12.96
C ASP A 309 32.39 -19.62 13.51
N TRP A 310 32.16 -19.60 14.83
CA TRP A 310 31.31 -18.61 15.48
C TRP A 310 31.82 -17.17 15.31
N THR A 311 30.91 -16.27 14.95
CA THR A 311 31.13 -14.82 14.93
C THR A 311 30.12 -14.15 15.85
N ASP A 312 30.62 -13.39 16.82
CA ASP A 312 29.83 -12.76 17.87
C ASP A 312 29.28 -11.39 17.44
N ASP A 313 28.30 -11.44 16.54
CA ASP A 313 27.55 -10.28 16.04
C ASP A 313 26.10 -10.68 15.73
N ASN A 314 25.27 -9.74 15.32
CA ASN A 314 23.87 -9.97 14.94
C ASN A 314 23.68 -10.20 13.43
N GLU A 315 24.78 -10.47 12.71
CA GLU A 315 24.76 -10.69 11.27
C GLU A 315 24.47 -12.15 10.90
N CYS A 316 23.91 -12.35 9.72
CA CYS A 316 23.65 -13.70 9.22
C CYS A 316 24.96 -14.41 8.82
N GLY A 317 25.20 -15.61 9.38
CA GLY A 317 26.41 -16.40 9.15
C GLY A 317 27.28 -16.51 10.40
N GLY A 318 28.32 -17.35 10.36
CA GLY A 318 29.19 -17.60 11.51
C GLY A 318 28.42 -18.07 12.75
N GLY A 319 27.45 -18.97 12.57
CA GLY A 319 26.56 -19.44 13.63
C GLY A 319 25.55 -20.50 13.14
N LEU A 320 25.10 -21.36 14.06
CA LEU A 320 23.93 -22.21 13.83
C LEU A 320 22.68 -21.35 13.93
N HIS A 321 21.62 -21.71 13.21
CA HIS A 321 20.43 -20.85 13.10
C HIS A 321 19.19 -21.55 13.63
N VAL A 322 18.38 -20.82 14.39
CA VAL A 322 17.09 -21.24 14.96
C VAL A 322 16.07 -20.11 14.81
N SER A 323 14.79 -20.43 15.01
CA SER A 323 13.67 -19.47 14.89
C SER A 323 12.68 -19.60 16.06
N PRO A 324 11.88 -18.57 16.36
CA PRO A 324 10.92 -18.58 17.48
C PRO A 324 9.86 -19.67 17.41
N THR A 325 9.46 -20.09 16.20
CA THR A 325 8.46 -21.15 15.99
C THR A 325 8.88 -22.11 14.89
N PRO A 326 8.37 -23.36 14.86
CA PRO A 326 8.64 -24.27 13.73
C PRO A 326 8.15 -23.71 12.39
N GLY A 327 7.02 -22.98 12.38
CA GLY A 327 6.51 -22.30 11.19
C GLY A 327 7.50 -21.26 10.62
N THR A 328 8.09 -20.43 11.48
CA THR A 328 9.16 -19.50 11.08
C THR A 328 10.41 -20.24 10.62
N ALA A 329 10.82 -21.32 11.32
CA ALA A 329 11.95 -22.14 10.89
C ALA A 329 11.73 -22.76 9.49
N HIS A 330 10.49 -23.17 9.17
CA HIS A 330 10.13 -23.73 7.87
C HIS A 330 10.29 -22.74 6.72
N SER A 331 10.01 -21.45 6.93
CA SER A 331 10.24 -20.43 5.88
C SER A 331 11.72 -20.27 5.50
N TYR A 332 12.65 -20.76 6.33
CA TYR A 332 14.08 -20.81 6.04
C TYR A 332 14.53 -22.15 5.45
N PHE A 333 13.67 -23.16 5.42
CA PHE A 333 13.94 -24.42 4.75
C PHE A 333 12.62 -25.06 4.31
N GLU A 334 12.10 -24.62 3.16
CA GLU A 334 10.77 -25.02 2.66
C GLU A 334 10.65 -26.54 2.38
N ARG A 335 11.78 -27.23 2.16
CA ARG A 335 11.83 -28.69 1.97
C ARG A 335 12.03 -29.47 3.27
N ALA A 336 12.06 -28.80 4.43
CA ALA A 336 12.14 -29.48 5.71
C ALA A 336 10.92 -30.37 5.93
N THR A 337 11.16 -31.58 6.41
CA THR A 337 10.15 -32.58 6.73
C THR A 337 9.95 -32.73 8.25
N ARG A 338 10.92 -32.27 9.04
CA ARG A 338 10.97 -32.44 10.50
C ARG A 338 11.34 -31.14 11.20
N PHE A 339 10.93 -30.99 12.46
CA PHE A 339 11.18 -29.81 13.27
C PHE A 339 11.72 -30.20 14.64
N LEU A 340 12.74 -29.48 15.10
CA LEU A 340 13.45 -29.78 16.33
C LEU A 340 13.33 -28.60 17.29
N GLU A 341 13.12 -28.89 18.56
CA GLU A 341 13.27 -27.93 19.65
C GLU A 341 14.72 -27.94 20.14
N VAL A 342 15.32 -26.76 20.22
CA VAL A 342 16.73 -26.54 20.56
C VAL A 342 16.79 -25.59 21.75
N LYS A 343 17.41 -26.05 22.83
CA LYS A 343 17.70 -25.23 24.01
C LYS A 343 19.02 -24.48 23.80
N VAL A 344 18.97 -23.16 23.77
CA VAL A 344 20.11 -22.29 23.46
C VAL A 344 20.40 -21.36 24.63
N PRO A 345 21.65 -21.29 25.15
CA PRO A 345 22.00 -20.31 26.18
C PRO A 345 21.81 -18.87 25.65
N LEU A 346 21.11 -18.02 26.40
CA LEU A 346 20.87 -16.63 25.99
C LEU A 346 22.16 -15.86 25.73
N ALA A 347 23.19 -16.10 26.54
CA ALA A 347 24.50 -15.46 26.40
C ALA A 347 25.17 -15.72 25.03
N GLU A 348 24.81 -16.83 24.37
CA GLU A 348 25.32 -17.23 23.05
C GLU A 348 24.30 -17.03 21.92
N LEU A 349 23.14 -16.44 22.20
CA LEU A 349 22.11 -16.15 21.21
C LEU A 349 22.31 -14.74 20.64
N ARG A 350 22.28 -14.62 19.31
CA ARG A 350 22.29 -13.32 18.61
C ARG A 350 21.09 -13.25 17.66
N PRO A 351 20.07 -12.44 17.99
CA PRO A 351 18.99 -12.13 17.06
C PRO A 351 19.54 -11.59 15.74
N ILE A 352 18.95 -11.99 14.62
CA ILE A 352 19.26 -11.43 13.30
C ILE A 352 18.05 -10.65 12.84
N LEU A 353 18.19 -9.34 12.75
CA LEU A 353 17.10 -8.45 12.34
C LEU A 353 16.72 -8.72 10.88
N GLY A 354 15.41 -8.83 10.63
CA GLY A 354 14.89 -9.14 9.31
C GLY A 354 13.39 -9.39 9.32
N ARG A 355 12.81 -9.55 8.13
CA ARG A 355 11.36 -9.67 7.95
C ARG A 355 10.77 -10.93 8.62
N VAL A 356 11.54 -12.01 8.67
CA VAL A 356 11.15 -13.24 9.38
C VAL A 356 12.10 -13.41 10.57
N PRO A 357 11.62 -13.53 11.80
CA PRO A 357 12.47 -13.56 12.97
C PRO A 357 13.33 -14.84 12.98
N LYS A 358 14.64 -14.67 13.20
CA LYS A 358 15.58 -15.75 13.46
C LYS A 358 16.70 -15.25 14.34
N ALA A 359 17.42 -16.19 14.93
CA ALA A 359 18.64 -15.91 15.67
C ALA A 359 19.72 -16.91 15.24
N LYS A 360 20.98 -16.54 15.48
CA LYS A 360 22.09 -17.47 15.45
C LYS A 360 22.64 -17.74 16.84
N PHE A 361 23.32 -18.86 16.96
CA PHE A 361 23.90 -19.31 18.21
C PHE A 361 25.15 -20.15 18.01
N ARG A 362 25.98 -20.20 19.06
CA ARG A 362 27.22 -20.99 19.07
C ARG A 362 26.98 -22.42 19.55
N THR A 363 26.41 -22.61 20.74
CA THR A 363 26.13 -23.94 21.30
C THR A 363 24.66 -24.09 21.71
N GLY A 364 24.12 -25.30 21.54
CA GLY A 364 22.75 -25.61 21.95
C GLY A 364 22.48 -27.09 22.01
N VAL A 365 21.48 -27.49 22.80
CA VAL A 365 21.08 -28.89 22.96
C VAL A 365 19.81 -29.14 22.16
N VAL A 366 19.85 -30.10 21.24
CA VAL A 366 18.66 -30.53 20.50
C VAL A 366 17.83 -31.42 21.43
N LEU A 367 16.70 -30.93 21.91
CA LEU A 367 15.93 -31.62 22.95
C LEU A 367 15.11 -32.78 22.39
N ARG A 368 14.31 -32.50 21.36
CA ARG A 368 13.29 -33.40 20.83
C ARG A 368 12.82 -32.96 19.46
N GLU A 369 12.13 -33.86 18.78
CA GLU A 369 11.31 -33.52 17.62
C GLU A 369 9.96 -32.96 18.06
N VAL A 370 9.43 -32.01 17.29
CA VAL A 370 8.14 -31.35 17.51
C VAL A 370 7.31 -31.34 16.22
N THR A 371 6.00 -31.16 16.37
CA THR A 371 5.12 -30.92 15.23
C THR A 371 5.36 -29.53 14.64
N ARG A 372 4.75 -29.25 13.49
CA ARG A 372 4.77 -27.92 12.84
C ARG A 372 4.22 -26.80 13.72
N ASP A 373 3.41 -27.14 14.72
CA ASP A 373 2.81 -26.20 15.67
C ASP A 373 3.57 -26.15 17.01
N GLY A 374 4.72 -26.85 17.13
CA GLY A 374 5.55 -26.89 18.35
C GLY A 374 5.11 -27.91 19.39
N GLY A 375 4.06 -28.70 19.10
CA GLY A 375 3.56 -29.75 19.97
C GLY A 375 4.41 -31.03 19.94
N GLU A 376 4.06 -32.00 20.79
CA GLU A 376 4.68 -33.32 20.78
C GLU A 376 4.36 -34.11 19.51
N VAL A 377 5.36 -34.79 18.95
CA VAL A 377 5.14 -35.80 17.91
C VAL A 377 4.58 -37.06 18.57
N LYS A 378 3.35 -37.43 18.23
CA LYS A 378 2.75 -38.68 18.70
C LYS A 378 3.45 -39.86 18.00
N ALA A 379 3.86 -40.83 18.81
CA ALA A 379 4.50 -42.07 18.37
C ALA A 379 3.60 -42.94 17.49
#